data_AF-A0ABD3VJB7-F1
#
_entry.id   AF-A0ABD3VJB7-F1
#
_cell.length_a   1.000
_cell.length_b   1.000
_cell.length_c   1.000
_cell.angle_alpha   90.00
_cell.angle_beta   90.00
_cell.angle_gamma   90.00
#
_symmetry.space_group_name_H-M   'P 1'
#
loop_
_entity.id
_entity.type
_entity.pdbx_description
1 polymer ?
#
loop_
_entity_poly.entity_id
_entity_poly.type
_entity_poly.pdbx_seq_one_letter_code
_entity_poly.pdbx_strand_id
1 'polypeptide(L)'
;FLMLADSIGPHDREDRAYAEIKQYVVQFVHGVDGIFRGIEDHSIAISVGLVGFVLLKDVGLFPHEAATVEIQGGISMIDGDKYLQDLQKWDTQVGSTKFESYDQVILLTR
;
A
#
# COMPACT_ATOMS: atom_id res chain seq x y z
N PHE A 1 -3.26 -6.16 -4.14
CA PHE A 1 -3.58 -5.79 -2.74
C PHE A 1 -2.93 -4.46 -2.43
N LEU A 2 -3.64 -3.52 -1.79
CA LEU A 2 -3.13 -2.18 -1.51
C LEU A 2 -3.17 -1.90 0.00
N MET A 3 -2.05 -1.41 0.52
CA MET A 3 -1.87 -1.08 1.93
C MET A 3 -1.60 0.41 2.09
N LEU A 4 -2.26 1.08 3.03
CA LEU A 4 -1.95 2.46 3.41
C LEU A 4 -1.49 2.52 4.86
N ALA A 5 -0.30 3.07 5.07
CA ALA A 5 0.20 3.43 6.39
C ALA A 5 -0.08 4.91 6.63
N ASP A 6 -1.02 5.22 7.53
CA ASP A 6 -1.14 6.56 8.09
C ASP A 6 -1.72 6.49 9.51
N SER A 7 -1.17 7.32 10.40
CA SER A 7 -1.51 7.37 11.83
C SER A 7 -2.81 8.13 12.03
N ILE A 8 -3.93 7.42 12.15
CA ILE A 8 -5.24 8.02 12.44
C ILE A 8 -5.48 7.89 13.95
N GLY A 9 -5.59 9.04 14.64
CA GLY A 9 -5.89 9.10 16.08
C GLY A 9 -7.33 8.67 16.43
N PRO A 10 -7.64 8.46 17.73
CA PRO A 10 -8.65 7.49 18.16
C PRO A 10 -10.10 7.95 18.03
N HIS A 11 -10.89 7.03 17.45
CA HIS A 11 -12.33 6.72 17.50
C HIS A 11 -13.37 7.84 17.23
N ASP A 12 -14.45 7.47 16.53
CA ASP A 12 -15.45 8.27 15.78
C ASP A 12 -14.96 8.96 14.49
N ARG A 13 -13.74 9.50 14.45
CA ARG A 13 -13.13 9.98 13.19
C ARG A 13 -12.57 8.85 12.32
N GLU A 14 -12.33 7.70 12.93
CA GLU A 14 -11.66 6.58 12.30
C GLU A 14 -12.48 5.90 11.20
N ASP A 15 -13.81 5.79 11.34
CA ASP A 15 -14.63 5.12 10.33
C ASP A 15 -14.81 6.00 9.09
N ARG A 16 -14.97 7.30 9.32
CA ARG A 16 -15.01 8.29 8.23
C ARG A 16 -13.66 8.38 7.54
N ALA A 17 -12.56 8.51 8.27
CA ALA A 17 -11.22 8.56 7.70
C ALA A 17 -10.88 7.25 6.97
N TYR A 18 -11.25 6.09 7.52
CA TYR A 18 -11.12 4.80 6.85
C TYR A 18 -11.93 4.75 5.55
N ALA A 19 -13.18 5.21 5.57
CA ALA A 19 -14.04 5.25 4.38
C ALA A 19 -13.48 6.20 3.31
N GLU A 20 -13.01 7.38 3.70
CA GLU A 20 -12.39 8.36 2.80
C GLU A 20 -11.10 7.82 2.17
N ILE A 21 -10.23 7.21 2.98
CA ILE A 21 -8.99 6.59 2.49
C ILE A 21 -9.30 5.41 1.57
N LYS A 22 -10.24 4.55 1.94
CA LYS A 22 -10.68 3.44 1.09
C LYS A 22 -11.26 3.94 -0.23
N GLN A 23 -12.03 5.04 -0.23
CA GLN A 23 -12.55 5.64 -1.45
C GLN A 23 -11.42 6.19 -2.32
N TYR A 24 -10.45 6.89 -1.73
CA TYR A 24 -9.26 7.36 -2.44
C TYR A 24 -8.50 6.21 -3.10
N VAL A 25 -8.30 5.10 -2.39
CA VAL A 25 -7.69 3.86 -2.91
C VAL A 25 -8.43 3.31 -4.12
N VAL A 26 -9.76 3.20 -4.02
CA VAL A 26 -10.58 2.67 -5.12
C VAL A 26 -10.46 3.58 -6.34
N GLN A 27 -10.50 4.90 -6.16
CA GLN A 27 -10.32 5.87 -7.24
C GLN A 27 -8.92 5.78 -7.87
N PHE A 28 -7.88 5.62 -7.05
CA PHE A 28 -6.51 5.41 -7.52
C PHE A 28 -6.40 4.16 -8.39
N VAL A 29 -6.91 3.02 -7.92
CA VAL A 29 -6.86 1.76 -8.67
C VAL A 29 -7.67 1.85 -9.97
N HIS A 30 -8.84 2.49 -9.96
CA HIS A 30 -9.61 2.75 -11.18
C HIS A 30 -8.84 3.62 -12.18
N GLY A 31 -8.12 4.65 -11.72
CA GLY A 31 -7.26 5.46 -12.57
C GLY A 31 -6.14 4.63 -13.20
N VAL A 32 -5.49 3.77 -12.41
CA VAL A 32 -4.43 2.86 -12.88
C VAL A 32 -4.97 1.85 -13.90
N ASP A 33 -6.12 1.21 -13.63
CA ASP A 33 -6.78 0.29 -14.57
C ASP A 33 -7.13 1.00 -15.90
N GLY A 34 -7.62 2.25 -15.83
CA GLY A 34 -7.87 3.07 -17.02
C GLY A 34 -6.62 3.32 -17.86
N ILE A 35 -5.47 3.58 -17.22
CA ILE A 35 -4.18 3.74 -17.91
C ILE A 35 -3.76 2.43 -18.58
N PHE A 36 -3.80 1.31 -17.86
CA PHE A 36 -3.40 0.00 -18.41
C PHE A 36 -4.28 -0.45 -19.57
N ARG A 37 -5.59 -0.20 -19.49
CA ARG A 37 -6.51 -0.45 -20.61
C ARG A 37 -6.28 0.46 -21.82
N GLY A 38 -5.73 1.64 -21.60
CA GLY A 38 -5.38 2.61 -22.65
C GLY A 38 -4.06 2.30 -23.37
N ILE A 39 -3.30 1.29 -22.93
CA ILE A 39 -2.10 0.83 -23.64
C ILE A 39 -2.57 0.06 -24.87
N GLU A 40 -2.57 0.73 -26.03
CA GLU A 40 -2.97 0.18 -27.34
C GLU A 40 -1.97 -0.82 -27.93
N ASP A 41 -1.31 -1.64 -27.11
CA ASP A 41 -0.54 -2.77 -27.61
C ASP A 41 -1.50 -3.95 -27.80
N HIS A 42 -1.94 -4.18 -29.04
CA HIS A 42 -3.00 -5.10 -29.46
C HIS A 42 -2.77 -6.59 -29.09
N SER A 43 -1.72 -6.89 -28.35
CA SER A 43 -1.31 -8.24 -27.97
C SER A 43 -1.65 -8.60 -26.52
N ILE A 44 -1.88 -7.63 -25.62
CA ILE A 44 -2.11 -7.91 -24.19
C ILE A 44 -3.16 -6.95 -23.60
N ALA A 45 -4.31 -7.50 -23.20
CA ALA A 45 -5.28 -6.77 -22.39
C ALA A 45 -4.92 -6.91 -20.91
N ILE A 46 -4.47 -5.82 -20.28
CA ILE A 46 -4.18 -5.78 -18.85
C ILE A 46 -5.36 -5.10 -18.14
N SER A 47 -5.90 -5.76 -17.12
CA SER A 47 -6.86 -5.15 -16.19
C SER A 47 -6.32 -5.22 -14.77
N VAL A 48 -6.52 -4.14 -14.03
CA VAL A 48 -6.09 -4.01 -12.64
C VAL A 48 -7.31 -3.95 -11.75
N GLY A 49 -7.37 -4.85 -10.75
CA GLY A 49 -8.46 -4.95 -9.79
C GLY A 49 -7.97 -4.83 -8.35
N LEU A 50 -8.78 -4.21 -7.48
CA LEU A 50 -8.53 -4.19 -6.05
C LEU A 50 -9.14 -5.44 -5.39
N VAL A 51 -8.30 -6.40 -5.03
CA VAL A 51 -8.74 -7.65 -4.36
C VAL A 51 -8.94 -7.47 -2.85
N GLY A 52 -8.20 -6.54 -2.24
CA GLY A 52 -8.28 -6.29 -0.80
C GLY A 52 -7.56 -5.01 -0.40
N PHE A 53 -7.93 -4.51 0.78
CA PHE A 53 -7.39 -3.28 1.38
C PHE A 53 -7.13 -3.50 2.87
N VAL A 54 -5.93 -3.13 3.35
CA VAL A 54 -5.64 -3.00 4.78
C VAL A 54 -5.13 -1.60 5.05
N LEU A 55 -5.74 -0.96 6.04
CA LEU A 55 -5.20 0.23 6.66
C LEU A 55 -4.35 -0.20 7.85
N LEU A 56 -3.07 0.17 7.86
CA LEU A 56 -2.19 -0.04 9.00
C LEU A 56 -2.45 1.06 10.03
N LYS A 57 -3.44 0.86 10.90
CA LYS A 57 -3.73 1.77 12.02
C LYS A 57 -2.73 1.61 13.16
N ASP A 58 -2.29 0.38 13.41
CA ASP A 58 -1.30 0.03 14.41
C ASP A 58 0.01 -0.35 13.73
N VAL A 59 1.05 0.43 14.00
CA VAL A 59 2.44 0.20 13.59
C VAL A 59 2.92 -1.23 13.93
N GLY A 60 2.25 -1.91 14.87
CA GLY A 60 2.56 -3.29 15.27
C GLY A 60 2.31 -4.36 14.21
N LEU A 61 1.48 -4.12 13.19
CA LEU A 61 1.26 -5.11 12.13
C LEU A 61 2.25 -5.00 10.98
N PHE A 62 2.90 -3.85 10.79
CA PHE A 62 3.96 -3.66 9.79
C PHE A 62 5.24 -3.28 10.53
N PRO A 63 6.09 -4.27 10.87
CA PRO A 63 7.25 -4.07 11.72
C PRO A 63 8.31 -3.30 10.93
N HIS A 64 8.14 -1.99 10.86
CA HIS A 64 9.16 -1.08 10.36
C HIS A 64 9.64 -0.25 11.55
N GLU A 65 10.90 -0.45 11.93
CA GLU A 65 11.62 0.58 12.67
C GLU A 65 11.90 1.69 11.65
N ALA A 66 11.60 2.95 12.00
CA ALA A 66 11.87 4.12 11.16
C ALA A 66 13.35 4.13 10.75
N ALA A 67 13.66 3.51 9.61
CA ALA A 67 15.00 3.38 9.09
C ALA A 67 15.26 4.59 8.22
N THR A 68 15.90 5.57 8.85
CA THR A 68 16.38 6.76 8.19
C THR A 68 17.78 6.50 7.68
N VAL A 69 18.00 6.63 6.38
CA VAL A 69 19.34 6.75 5.80
C VAL A 69 19.75 8.21 5.94
N GLU A 70 20.80 8.47 6.71
CA GLU A 70 21.43 9.80 6.72
C GLU A 70 22.18 9.98 5.40
N ILE A 71 21.68 10.89 4.56
CA ILE A 71 22.40 11.34 3.37
C ILE A 71 23.32 12.49 3.80
N GLN A 72 24.55 12.53 3.28
CA GLN A 72 25.51 13.61 3.53
C GLN A 72 24.82 14.98 3.37
N GLY A 73 24.79 15.75 4.46
CA GLY A 73 24.08 17.04 4.52
C GLY A 73 22.96 17.12 5.58
N GLY A 74 22.75 16.09 6.40
CA GLY A 74 21.77 16.12 7.50
C GLY A 74 20.32 15.93 7.03
N ILE A 75 20.13 15.48 5.79
CA ILE A 75 18.82 15.09 5.27
C ILE A 75 18.66 13.59 5.55
N SER A 76 17.68 13.29 6.40
CA SER A 76 17.24 11.93 6.66
C SER A 76 16.24 11.53 5.56
N MET A 77 16.54 10.45 4.84
CA MET A 77 15.63 9.88 3.84
C MET A 77 15.16 8.51 4.30
N ILE A 78 13.91 8.16 3.98
CA ILE A 78 13.38 6.82 4.21
C ILE A 78 14.16 5.81 3.37
N ASP A 79 14.58 4.71 3.97
CA ASP A 79 15.21 3.58 3.28
C ASP A 79 14.16 2.78 2.48
N GLY A 80 14.02 3.10 1.19
CA GLY A 80 13.07 2.42 0.30
C GLY A 80 13.32 0.92 0.14
N ASP A 81 14.59 0.49 0.18
CA ASP A 81 14.95 -0.93 0.06
C ASP A 81 14.51 -1.70 1.30
N LYS A 82 14.68 -1.10 2.49
CA LYS A 82 14.18 -1.69 3.74
C LYS A 82 12.65 -1.78 3.75
N TYR A 83 11.94 -0.75 3.28
CA TYR A 83 10.47 -0.80 3.17
C TYR A 83 10.00 -1.91 2.23
N LEU A 84 10.70 -2.12 1.11
CA LEU A 84 10.38 -3.21 0.20
C LEU A 84 10.61 -4.58 0.85
N GLN A 85 11.71 -4.75 1.59
CA GLN A 85 11.99 -5.98 2.33
C GLN A 85 10.95 -6.25 3.41
N ASP A 86 10.54 -5.23 4.15
CA ASP A 86 9.55 -5.37 5.22
C ASP A 86 8.15 -5.64 4.66
N LEU A 87 7.82 -5.07 3.49
CA LEU A 87 6.62 -5.43 2.73
C LEU A 87 6.60 -6.90 2.31
N GLN A 88 7.70 -7.41 1.77
CA GLN A 88 7.80 -8.82 1.38
C GLN A 88 7.63 -9.77 2.58
N LYS A 89 8.23 -9.45 3.72
CA LYS A 89 8.06 -10.24 4.96
C LYS A 89 6.61 -10.22 5.43
N TRP A 90 6.00 -9.04 5.46
CA TRP A 90 4.61 -8.89 5.87
C TRP A 90 3.66 -9.69 4.96
N ASP A 91 3.87 -9.61 3.65
CA ASP A 91 3.04 -10.28 2.65
C ASP A 91 3.08 -11.80 2.84
N THR A 92 4.28 -12.33 3.11
CA THR A 92 4.50 -13.76 3.38
C THR A 92 3.79 -14.22 4.66
N GLN A 93 3.80 -13.40 5.72
CA GLN A 93 3.29 -13.79 7.04
C GLN A 93 1.78 -13.53 7.22
N VAL A 94 1.27 -12.43 6.66
CA VAL A 94 -0.06 -11.88 6.94
C VAL A 94 -0.87 -11.72 5.66
N GLY A 95 -0.25 -11.25 4.58
CA GLY A 95 -0.94 -11.01 3.31
C GLY A 95 -1.54 -12.30 2.75
N SER A 96 -0.70 -13.32 2.57
CA SER A 96 -1.05 -14.63 2.01
C SER A 96 -2.04 -15.45 2.85
N THR A 97 -2.15 -15.15 4.16
CA THR A 97 -3.05 -15.85 5.08
C THR A 97 -4.42 -15.18 5.20
N LYS A 98 -4.49 -13.86 4.96
CA LYS A 98 -5.71 -13.06 5.11
C LYS A 98 -6.50 -12.89 3.81
N PHE A 99 -5.84 -12.97 2.66
CA PHE A 99 -6.48 -12.84 1.35
C PHE A 99 -6.25 -14.12 0.55
N GLU A 100 -7.33 -14.75 0.07
CA GLU A 100 -7.28 -16.07 -0.58
C GLU A 100 -6.43 -16.08 -1.85
N SER A 101 -6.34 -14.96 -2.59
CA SER A 101 -5.42 -14.79 -3.72
C SER A 101 -5.28 -13.32 -4.13
N TYR A 102 -4.08 -12.90 -4.53
CA TYR A 102 -3.80 -11.66 -5.26
C TYR A 102 -2.49 -11.81 -6.04
N ASP A 103 -2.34 -11.09 -7.16
CA ASP A 103 -1.13 -11.18 -7.99
C ASP A 103 0.01 -10.28 -7.49
N GLN A 104 -0.32 -9.14 -6.89
CA GLN A 104 0.64 -8.14 -6.43
C GLN A 104 0.20 -7.46 -5.13
N VAL A 105 1.18 -7.04 -4.33
CA VAL A 105 0.99 -6.16 -3.16
C VAL A 105 1.63 -4.79 -3.43
N ILE A 106 0.94 -3.73 -3.05
CA ILE A 106 1.40 -2.34 -3.18
C ILE A 106 1.26 -1.67 -1.82
N LEU A 107 2.36 -1.09 -1.33
CA LEU A 107 2.37 -0.23 -0.16
C LEU A 107 2.32 1.24 -0.61
N LEU A 108 1.33 1.97 -0.12
CA LEU A 108 1.27 3.41 -0.23
C LEU A 108 1.63 4.02 1.13
N THR A 109 2.68 4.82 1.12
CA THR A 109 3.06 5.70 2.23
C THR A 109 2.91 7.15 1.76
N ARG A 110 2.67 8.06 2.71
CA ARG A 110 2.87 9.49 2.48
C ARG A 110 4.34 9.84 2.50
#